data_AF-A0A962ZWF6-F1
#
_entry.id   AF-A0A962ZWF6-F1
#
_cell.length_a   1.000
_cell.length_b   1.000
_cell.length_c   1.000
_cell.angle_alpha   90.00
_cell.angle_beta   90.00
_cell.angle_gamma   90.00
#
_symmetry.space_group_name_H-M   'P 1'
#
loop_
_entity.id
_entity.type
_entity.pdbx_description
1 polymer ?
#
loop_
_entity_poly.entity_id
_entity_poly.type
_entity_poly.pdbx_seq_one_letter_code
_entity_poly.pdbx_strand_id
1 'polypeptide(L)'
;MVYPLSQALLLAALALLALWLGRRRLAGCTLLLAVGWLYLCSTAWFADYLAATLEDDYPPTALSVIPAVDAIVVLGGAVRGDTHLGTLGDLNESADRLLHAALLYRAGKAPRVLLSGGGAPGVRPEAELMAELLEVMGVP
;
A
#
# COMPACT_ATOMS: atom_id res chain seq x y z
N MET A 1 5.61 -0.83 14.96
CA MET A 1 5.86 -1.58 13.70
C MET A 1 6.92 -2.63 13.97
N VAL A 2 6.60 -3.91 13.77
CA VAL A 2 7.56 -5.01 13.89
C VAL A 2 8.06 -5.31 12.49
N TYR A 3 9.35 -5.08 12.21
CA TYR A 3 9.93 -5.30 10.90
C TYR A 3 10.56 -6.69 10.82
N PRO A 4 10.44 -7.42 9.70
CA PRO A 4 11.14 -8.70 9.52
C PRO A 4 12.65 -8.59 9.75
N LEU A 5 13.23 -7.44 9.37
CA LEU A 5 14.62 -7.11 9.58
C LEU A 5 14.99 -6.95 11.06
N SER A 6 14.14 -6.32 11.89
CA SER A 6 14.41 -6.18 13.32
C SER A 6 14.30 -7.52 14.06
N GLN A 7 13.39 -8.39 13.62
CA GLN A 7 13.29 -9.77 14.12
C GLN A 7 14.52 -10.62 13.76
N ALA A 8 14.98 -10.54 12.51
CA ALA A 8 16.18 -11.24 12.06
C ALA A 8 17.44 -10.77 12.82
N LEU A 9 17.59 -9.46 13.08
CA LEU A 9 18.68 -8.91 13.87
C LEU A 9 18.66 -9.40 15.33
N LEU A 10 17.48 -9.50 15.94
CA LEU A 10 17.32 -10.06 17.28
C LEU A 10 17.75 -11.53 17.34
N LEU A 11 17.33 -12.34 16.36
CA LEU A 11 17.73 -13.74 16.27
C LEU A 11 19.23 -13.90 16.02
N ALA A 12 19.84 -13.02 15.22
CA ALA A 12 21.29 -12.98 15.02
C ALA A 12 22.05 -12.59 16.30
N ALA A 13 21.54 -11.62 17.07
CA ALA A 13 22.13 -11.25 18.37
C ALA A 13 22.05 -12.40 19.39
N LEU A 14 20.93 -13.14 19.43
CA LEU A 14 20.79 -14.36 20.23
C LEU A 14 21.75 -15.47 19.78
N ALA A 15 21.97 -15.61 18.47
CA ALA A 15 22.96 -16.54 17.92
C ALA A 15 24.38 -16.20 18.39
N LEU A 16 24.77 -14.92 18.36
CA LEU A 16 26.06 -14.44 18.85
C LEU A 16 26.22 -14.68 20.37
N LEU A 17 25.17 -14.42 21.15
CA LEU A 17 25.17 -14.69 22.59
C LEU A 17 25.36 -16.20 22.86
N ALA A 18 24.63 -17.06 22.15
CA ALA A 18 24.77 -18.52 22.28
C ALA A 18 26.17 -19.03 21.87
N LEU A 19 26.79 -18.41 20.87
CA LEU A 19 28.20 -18.65 20.49
C LEU A 19 29.15 -18.26 21.62
N TRP A 20 28.90 -17.11 22.26
CA TRP A 20 29.69 -16.61 23.40
C TRP A 20 29.57 -17.52 24.63
N LEU A 21 28.39 -18.12 24.87
CA LEU A 21 28.16 -19.15 25.89
C LEU A 21 28.67 -20.55 25.49
N GLY A 22 29.37 -20.69 24.36
CA GLY A 22 29.96 -21.96 23.90
C GLY A 22 28.96 -22.96 23.30
N ARG A 23 27.68 -22.58 23.16
CA ARG A 23 26.60 -23.43 22.64
C ARG A 23 26.52 -23.37 21.11
N ARG A 24 27.60 -23.81 20.43
CA ARG A 24 27.78 -23.72 18.96
C ARG A 24 26.63 -24.30 18.13
N ARG A 25 26.02 -25.41 18.57
CA ARG A 25 24.86 -26.02 17.87
C ARG A 25 23.64 -25.11 17.88
N LEU A 26 23.32 -24.52 19.03
CA LEU A 26 22.18 -23.62 19.17
C LEU A 26 22.39 -22.34 18.36
N ALA A 27 23.59 -21.76 18.41
CA ALA A 27 23.93 -20.59 17.61
C ALA A 27 23.81 -20.83 16.09
N GLY A 28 24.26 -21.99 15.60
CA GLY A 28 24.10 -22.36 14.20
C GLY A 28 22.63 -22.49 13.80
N CYS A 29 21.81 -23.15 14.63
CA CYS A 29 20.37 -23.28 14.38
C CYS A 29 19.64 -21.93 14.39
N THR A 30 19.92 -21.06 15.36
CA THR A 30 19.27 -19.74 15.43
C THR A 30 19.70 -18.82 14.30
N LEU A 31 20.97 -18.88 13.87
CA LEU A 31 21.45 -18.13 12.71
C LEU A 31 20.79 -18.61 11.41
N LEU A 32 20.73 -19.93 11.19
CA LEU A 32 20.02 -20.50 10.04
C LEU A 32 18.54 -20.10 10.03
N LEU A 33 17.89 -20.10 11.19
CA LEU A 33 16.50 -19.69 11.31
C LEU A 33 16.33 -18.18 11.04
N ALA A 34 17.27 -17.34 11.51
CA ALA A 34 17.26 -15.91 11.22
C ALA A 34 17.40 -15.63 9.71
N VAL A 35 18.36 -16.29 9.05
CA VAL A 35 18.60 -16.15 7.61
C VAL A 35 17.42 -16.70 6.82
N GLY A 36 16.89 -17.87 7.20
CA GLY A 36 15.72 -18.47 6.55
C GLY A 36 14.47 -17.60 6.68
N TRP A 37 14.22 -17.02 7.86
CA TRP A 37 13.12 -16.09 8.09
C TRP A 37 13.26 -14.83 7.25
N LEU A 38 14.45 -14.21 7.25
CA LEU A 38 14.71 -13.02 6.45
C LEU A 38 14.57 -13.31 4.94
N TYR A 39 15.06 -14.46 4.49
CA TYR A 39 14.95 -14.90 3.10
C TYR A 39 13.48 -15.13 2.69
N LEU A 40 12.69 -15.79 3.54
CA LEU A 40 11.26 -15.98 3.33
C LEU A 40 10.55 -14.63 3.24
N CYS A 41 10.73 -13.74 4.21
CA CYS A 41 10.11 -12.40 4.19
C CYS A 41 10.61 -11.51 3.04
N SER A 42 11.80 -11.78 2.49
CA SER A 42 12.36 -11.03 1.36
C SER A 42 11.96 -11.60 0.00
N THR A 43 11.23 -12.72 -0.04
CA THR A 43 10.77 -13.36 -1.28
C THR A 43 9.38 -12.85 -1.63
N ALA A 44 9.21 -12.38 -2.87
CA ALA A 44 7.92 -11.89 -3.39
C ALA A 44 6.77 -12.87 -3.15
N TRP A 45 7.03 -14.17 -3.36
CA TRP A 45 6.06 -15.24 -3.13
C TRP A 45 5.43 -15.24 -1.72
N PHE A 46 6.20 -14.96 -0.66
CA PHE A 46 5.65 -14.91 0.69
C PHE A 46 4.84 -13.63 0.93
N ALA A 47 5.28 -12.51 0.36
CA ALA A 47 4.55 -11.25 0.41
C ALA A 47 3.21 -11.38 -0.33
N ASP A 48 3.22 -11.96 -1.53
CA ASP A 48 2.04 -12.21 -2.36
C ASP A 48 1.08 -13.19 -1.67
N TYR A 49 1.59 -14.22 -1.00
CA TYR A 49 0.77 -15.14 -0.22
C TYR A 49 0.07 -14.42 0.95
N LEU A 50 0.79 -13.57 1.70
CA LEU A 50 0.17 -12.77 2.77
C LEU A 50 -0.86 -11.80 2.20
N ALA A 51 -0.56 -11.13 1.08
CA ALA A 51 -1.49 -10.24 0.41
C ALA A 51 -2.75 -10.99 -0.05
N ALA A 52 -2.60 -12.16 -0.68
CA ALA A 52 -3.71 -13.00 -1.12
C ALA A 52 -4.62 -13.40 0.06
N THR A 53 -4.07 -13.76 1.23
CA THR A 53 -4.90 -14.08 2.40
C THR A 53 -5.72 -12.90 2.93
N LEU A 54 -5.33 -11.67 2.62
CA LEU A 54 -6.08 -10.46 2.96
C LEU A 54 -7.03 -10.04 1.84
N GLU A 55 -6.70 -10.35 0.59
CA GLU A 55 -7.49 -10.02 -0.60
C GLU A 55 -8.60 -11.06 -0.88
N ASP A 56 -8.47 -12.29 -0.39
CA ASP A 56 -9.45 -13.37 -0.59
C ASP A 56 -10.86 -12.99 -0.11
N ASP A 57 -10.97 -12.15 0.92
CA ASP A 57 -12.24 -11.64 1.43
C ASP A 57 -12.89 -10.57 0.50
N TYR A 58 -12.14 -10.02 -0.46
CA TYR A 58 -12.55 -8.91 -1.33
C TYR A 58 -12.32 -9.20 -2.82
N PRO A 59 -13.02 -10.20 -3.41
CA PRO A 59 -12.86 -10.52 -4.82
C PRO A 59 -13.29 -9.36 -5.72
N PRO A 60 -12.59 -9.13 -6.85
CA PRO A 60 -12.91 -8.07 -7.79
C PRO A 60 -14.33 -8.26 -8.33
N THR A 61 -15.21 -7.29 -8.03
CA THR A 61 -16.62 -7.34 -8.42
C THR A 61 -16.81 -6.62 -9.75
N ALA A 62 -17.57 -7.25 -10.66
CA ALA A 62 -17.88 -6.64 -11.95
C ALA A 62 -18.72 -5.37 -11.77
N LEU A 63 -18.41 -4.32 -12.54
CA LEU A 63 -19.13 -3.03 -12.55
C LEU A 63 -20.64 -3.19 -12.76
N SER A 64 -21.10 -4.25 -13.44
CA SER A 64 -22.52 -4.52 -13.67
C SER A 64 -23.29 -4.84 -12.39
N VAL A 65 -22.63 -5.43 -11.38
CA VAL A 65 -23.25 -5.91 -10.13
C VAL A 65 -23.27 -4.82 -9.06
N ILE A 66 -22.43 -3.78 -9.21
CA ILE A 66 -22.32 -2.70 -8.24
C ILE A 66 -23.62 -1.88 -8.21
N PRO A 67 -24.29 -1.75 -7.06
CA PRO A 67 -25.51 -0.95 -6.95
C PRO A 67 -25.22 0.54 -7.15
N ALA A 68 -26.26 1.29 -7.52
CA ALA A 68 -26.17 2.75 -7.49
C ALA A 68 -26.11 3.23 -6.03
N VAL A 69 -25.22 4.18 -5.75
CA VAL A 69 -24.99 4.77 -4.43
C VAL A 69 -24.98 6.30 -4.52
N ASP A 70 -25.12 6.98 -3.38
CA ASP A 70 -25.23 8.44 -3.36
C ASP A 70 -23.89 9.16 -3.63
N ALA A 71 -22.76 8.54 -3.25
CA ALA A 71 -21.44 9.10 -3.45
C ALA A 71 -20.34 8.03 -3.48
N ILE A 72 -19.28 8.30 -4.23
CA ILE A 72 -18.01 7.55 -4.20
C ILE A 72 -17.03 8.33 -3.33
N VAL A 73 -16.50 7.72 -2.28
CA VAL A 73 -15.48 8.37 -1.42
C VAL A 73 -14.11 7.82 -1.78
N VAL A 74 -13.21 8.68 -2.24
CA VAL A 74 -11.82 8.34 -2.55
C VAL A 74 -10.93 8.86 -1.44
N LEU A 75 -10.26 7.93 -0.76
CA LEU A 75 -9.27 8.25 0.26
C LEU A 75 -7.93 8.59 -0.41
N GLY A 76 -7.24 9.57 0.15
CA GLY A 76 -5.92 10.00 -0.27
C GLY A 76 -4.85 8.93 -0.12
N GLY A 77 -3.61 9.31 -0.42
CA GLY A 77 -2.48 8.44 -0.67
C GLY A 77 -2.38 7.96 -2.12
N ALA A 78 -3.06 8.59 -3.08
CA ALA A 78 -2.93 8.30 -4.52
C ALA A 78 -1.90 9.20 -5.21
N VAL A 79 -1.50 10.31 -4.57
CA VAL A 79 -0.63 11.33 -5.14
C VAL A 79 0.53 11.64 -4.18
N ARG A 80 1.76 11.76 -4.70
CA ARG A 80 2.98 12.07 -3.91
C ARG A 80 3.19 13.56 -3.66
N GLY A 81 2.36 14.41 -4.27
CA GLY A 81 2.41 15.87 -4.20
C GLY A 81 2.69 16.51 -5.56
N ASP A 82 2.91 17.82 -5.55
CA ASP A 82 3.32 18.56 -6.74
C ASP A 82 4.71 18.11 -7.20
N THR A 83 4.87 17.93 -8.50
CA THR A 83 6.19 17.74 -9.11
C THR A 83 6.84 19.09 -9.35
N HIS A 84 8.17 19.16 -9.20
CA HIS A 84 8.97 20.37 -9.45
C HIS A 84 8.80 20.96 -10.88
N LEU A 85 8.21 20.20 -11.82
CA LEU A 85 8.05 20.56 -13.23
C LEU A 85 6.64 20.29 -13.79
N GLY A 86 5.76 19.61 -13.07
CA GLY A 86 4.42 19.24 -13.57
C GLY A 86 3.32 20.07 -12.92
N THR A 87 2.33 20.44 -13.72
CA THR A 87 1.12 21.15 -13.27
C THR A 87 0.12 20.22 -12.57
N LEU A 88 0.30 18.90 -12.72
CA LEU A 88 -0.53 17.85 -12.13
C LEU A 88 0.26 17.10 -11.06
N GLY A 89 -0.46 16.59 -10.06
CA GLY A 89 0.11 15.78 -8.98
C GLY A 89 0.71 14.46 -9.49
N ASP A 90 1.81 14.04 -8.86
CA ASP A 90 2.50 12.79 -9.21
C ASP A 90 1.76 11.56 -8.69
N LEU A 91 1.31 10.69 -9.60
CA LEU A 91 0.61 9.46 -9.26
C LEU A 91 1.57 8.41 -8.68
N ASN A 92 1.12 7.66 -7.66
CA ASN A 92 1.89 6.55 -7.08
C ASN A 92 1.29 5.17 -7.38
N GLU A 93 1.83 4.12 -6.75
CA GLU A 93 1.32 2.75 -6.86
C GLU A 93 -0.15 2.58 -6.44
N SER A 94 -0.72 3.58 -5.76
CA SER A 94 -2.09 3.61 -5.27
C SER A 94 -3.04 4.40 -6.15
N ALA A 95 -2.59 4.88 -7.31
CA ALA A 95 -3.39 5.67 -8.27
C ALA A 95 -4.57 4.90 -8.87
N ASP A 96 -4.52 3.57 -8.89
CA ASP A 96 -5.60 2.71 -9.41
C ASP A 96 -6.94 2.98 -8.71
N ARG A 97 -6.92 3.41 -7.44
CA ARG A 97 -8.14 3.81 -6.70
C ARG A 97 -8.83 5.02 -7.33
N LEU A 98 -8.05 5.98 -7.84
CA LEU A 98 -8.55 7.18 -8.49
C LEU A 98 -9.14 6.84 -9.86
N LEU A 99 -8.45 5.98 -10.62
CA LEU A 99 -8.95 5.46 -11.88
C LEU A 99 -10.26 4.67 -11.69
N HIS A 100 -10.33 3.83 -10.66
CA HIS A 100 -11.52 3.05 -10.36
C HIS A 100 -12.71 3.94 -10.00
N ALA A 101 -12.50 5.01 -9.22
CA ALA A 101 -13.52 6.00 -8.92
C ALA A 101 -14.04 6.69 -10.20
N ALA A 102 -13.14 7.05 -11.12
CA ALA A 102 -13.53 7.64 -12.40
C ALA A 102 -14.37 6.68 -13.27
N LEU A 103 -14.00 5.40 -13.30
CA LEU A 103 -14.77 4.37 -13.99
C LEU A 103 -16.17 4.19 -13.40
N LEU A 104 -16.30 4.17 -12.07
CA LEU A 104 -17.58 4.06 -11.38
C LEU A 104 -18.48 5.27 -11.64
N TYR A 105 -17.93 6.48 -11.60
CA TYR A 105 -18.66 7.70 -11.91
C TYR A 105 -19.19 7.69 -13.35
N ARG A 106 -18.31 7.37 -14.32
CA ARG A 106 -18.69 7.30 -15.74
C ARG A 106 -19.69 6.17 -16.04
N ALA A 107 -19.69 5.11 -15.23
CA ALA A 107 -20.69 4.05 -15.29
C ALA A 107 -22.03 4.44 -14.64
N GLY A 108 -22.19 5.68 -14.16
CA GLY A 108 -23.42 6.18 -13.56
C GLY A 108 -23.73 5.58 -12.20
N LYS A 109 -22.72 5.05 -11.49
CA LYS A 109 -22.92 4.38 -10.19
C LYS A 109 -23.11 5.34 -9.04
N ALA A 110 -22.63 6.58 -9.17
CA ALA A 110 -22.90 7.63 -8.20
C ALA A 110 -22.96 9.01 -8.87
N PRO A 111 -23.79 9.93 -8.36
CA PRO A 111 -23.86 11.30 -8.85
C PRO A 111 -22.73 12.20 -8.33
N ARG A 112 -21.94 11.75 -7.34
CA ARG A 112 -20.91 12.56 -6.67
C ARG A 112 -19.66 11.75 -6.36
N VAL A 113 -18.50 12.39 -6.45
CA VAL A 113 -17.22 11.86 -5.97
C VAL A 113 -16.69 12.79 -4.87
N LEU A 114 -16.40 12.23 -3.70
CA LEU A 114 -15.83 12.94 -2.57
C LEU A 114 -14.37 12.53 -2.40
N LEU A 115 -13.47 13.51 -2.47
CA LEU A 115 -12.04 13.30 -2.29
C LEU A 115 -11.63 13.68 -0.87
N SER A 116 -10.82 12.83 -0.24
CA SER A 116 -10.20 13.10 1.05
C SER A 116 -8.69 13.07 0.89
N GLY A 117 -8.00 14.10 1.37
CA GLY A 117 -6.54 14.20 1.22
C GLY A 117 -6.01 15.50 1.80
N GLY A 118 -5.02 15.39 2.68
CA GLY A 118 -4.42 16.54 3.36
C GLY A 118 -3.16 17.05 2.64
N GLY A 119 -2.57 18.11 3.19
CA GLY A 119 -1.27 18.63 2.77
C GLY A 119 -0.55 19.23 3.97
N ALA A 120 0.78 19.25 3.92
CA ALA A 120 1.56 20.02 4.90
C ALA A 120 1.28 21.53 4.72
N PRO A 121 1.47 22.37 5.75
CA PRO A 121 1.29 23.81 5.62
C PRO A 121 2.11 24.39 4.46
N GLY A 122 1.45 25.06 3.52
CA GLY A 122 2.08 25.62 2.32
C GLY A 122 2.23 24.65 1.15
N VAL A 123 1.79 23.40 1.28
CA VAL A 123 1.68 22.43 0.19
C VAL A 123 0.21 22.27 -0.19
N ARG A 124 -0.07 22.18 -1.49
CA ARG A 124 -1.42 21.93 -1.99
C ARG A 124 -1.98 20.64 -1.39
N PRO A 125 -3.22 20.63 -0.87
CA PRO A 125 -3.85 19.42 -0.38
C PRO A 125 -3.94 18.35 -1.45
N GLU A 126 -3.72 17.10 -1.07
CA GLU A 126 -3.80 15.98 -2.01
C GLU A 126 -5.19 15.87 -2.68
N ALA A 127 -6.26 16.22 -1.95
CA ALA A 127 -7.61 16.21 -2.49
C ALA A 127 -7.77 17.16 -3.70
N GLU A 128 -7.10 18.30 -3.71
CA GLU A 128 -7.15 19.25 -4.83
C GLU A 128 -6.42 18.68 -6.06
N LEU A 129 -5.25 18.06 -5.85
CA LEU A 129 -4.50 17.41 -6.93
C LEU A 129 -5.28 16.24 -7.55
N MET A 130 -5.95 15.45 -6.70
CA MET A 130 -6.82 14.37 -7.14
C MET A 130 -8.06 14.90 -7.90
N ALA A 131 -8.58 16.07 -7.53
CA ALA A 131 -9.70 16.70 -8.22
C ALA A 131 -9.31 17.11 -9.65
N GLU A 132 -8.18 17.79 -9.81
CA GLU A 132 -7.66 18.19 -11.13
C GLU A 132 -7.44 16.97 -12.04
N LEU A 133 -6.92 15.87 -11.49
CA LEU A 133 -6.76 14.62 -12.22
C LEU A 133 -8.10 14.00 -12.63
N LEU A 134 -9.12 14.04 -11.77
CA LEU A 134 -10.47 13.58 -12.09
C LEU A 134 -11.14 14.44 -13.17
N GLU A 135 -10.96 15.75 -13.12
CA GLU A 135 -11.46 16.68 -14.13
C GLU A 135 -10.88 16.35 -15.51
N VAL A 136 -9.58 16.08 -15.59
CA VAL A 136 -8.91 15.64 -16.84
C VAL A 136 -9.48 14.30 -17.33
N MET A 137 -9.90 13.42 -16.43
CA MET A 137 -10.56 12.15 -16.76
C MET A 137 -12.06 12.28 -17.12
N GLY A 138 -12.60 13.50 -17.11
CA GLY A 138 -14.00 13.78 -17.44
C GLY A 138 -14.97 13.55 -16.30
N VAL A 139 -14.49 13.59 -15.05
CA VAL A 139 -15.29 13.56 -13.82
C VAL A 139 -15.27 14.97 -13.22
N PRO A 140 -16.41 15.67 -13.18
CA PRO A 140 -16.51 17.03 -12.65
C PRO A 140 -16.52 17.08 -11.11
#